data_AF-A0A2E4PC31-F1
#
_entry.id   AF-A0A2E4PC31-F1
#
_cell.length_a   1.000
_cell.length_b   1.000
_cell.length_c   1.000
_cell.angle_alpha   90.00
_cell.angle_beta   90.00
_cell.angle_gamma   90.00
#
_symmetry.space_group_name_H-M   'P 1'
#
loop_
_entity.id
_entity.type
_entity.pdbx_description
1 polymer ?
#
loop_
_entity_poly.entity_id
_entity_poly.type
_entity_poly.pdbx_seq_one_letter_code
_entity_poly.pdbx_strand_id
1 'polypeptide(L)'
;MNRYQTILNLGETFMKLMGKGLMPVHILDWKVYYEAYLKEMEYQQKHFKKPRKTHAAGCAAEQYGITERTMFNVIAFMEGN
;
A
#
# COMPACT_ATOMS: atom_id res chain seq x y z
N MET A 1 4.01 14.97 1.38
CA MET A 1 4.27 13.93 0.37
C MET A 1 4.49 12.63 1.12
N ASN A 2 3.66 11.62 0.92
CA ASN A 2 3.79 10.34 1.64
C ASN A 2 4.80 9.42 0.95
N ARG A 3 5.23 8.33 1.62
CA ARG A 3 6.25 7.42 1.06
C ARG A 3 5.77 6.78 -0.25
N TYR A 4 4.48 6.48 -0.36
CA TYR A 4 3.89 5.98 -1.60
C TYR A 4 4.06 6.95 -2.79
N GLN A 5 3.78 8.25 -2.60
CA GLN A 5 3.99 9.27 -3.64
C GLN A 5 5.46 9.37 -4.03
N THR A 6 6.39 9.29 -3.06
CA THR A 6 7.82 9.24 -3.35
C THR A 6 8.19 8.03 -4.21
N ILE A 7 7.65 6.85 -3.88
CA ILE A 7 7.85 5.62 -4.65
C ILE A 7 7.32 5.77 -6.08
N LEU A 8 6.13 6.35 -6.26
CA LEU A 8 5.58 6.62 -7.60
C LEU A 8 6.45 7.59 -8.39
N ASN A 9 6.91 8.67 -7.76
CA ASN A 9 7.76 9.68 -8.41
C ASN A 9 9.14 9.16 -8.80
N LEU A 10 9.64 8.10 -8.15
CA LEU A 10 10.90 7.46 -8.53
C LEU A 10 10.80 6.75 -9.90
N GLY A 11 9.62 6.30 -10.32
CA GLY A 11 9.41 5.63 -11.61
C GLY A 11 10.42 4.50 -11.87
N GLU A 12 11.12 4.54 -13.00
CA GLU A 12 12.15 3.55 -13.34
C GLU A 12 13.34 3.53 -12.36
N THR A 13 13.62 4.64 -11.68
CA THR A 13 14.69 4.72 -10.67
C THR A 13 14.41 3.80 -9.51
N PHE A 14 13.14 3.55 -9.18
CA PHE A 14 12.73 2.60 -8.14
C PHE A 14 13.28 1.20 -8.44
N MET A 15 13.07 0.71 -9.66
CA MET A 15 13.57 -0.60 -10.09
C MET A 15 15.10 -0.66 -10.10
N LYS A 16 15.78 0.42 -10.51
CA LYS A 16 17.25 0.51 -10.48
C LYS A 16 17.80 0.45 -9.06
N LEU A 17 17.15 1.12 -8.10
CA LEU A 17 17.53 1.11 -6.70
C LEU A 17 17.32 -0.27 -6.06
N MET A 18 16.23 -0.96 -6.40
CA MET A 18 16.01 -2.36 -5.98
C MET A 18 17.07 -3.30 -6.57
N GLY A 19 17.36 -3.20 -7.87
CA GLY A 19 18.37 -4.03 -8.54
C GLY A 19 19.79 -3.84 -7.99
N LYS A 20 20.08 -2.66 -7.41
CA LYS A 20 21.34 -2.37 -6.71
C LYS A 20 21.35 -2.77 -5.22
N GLY A 21 20.25 -3.33 -4.71
CA GLY A 21 20.11 -3.68 -3.29
C GLY A 21 20.00 -2.48 -2.34
N LEU A 22 19.79 -1.27 -2.88
CA LEU A 22 19.64 -0.03 -2.09
C LEU A 22 18.23 0.14 -1.52
N MET A 23 17.27 -0.62 -2.02
CA MET A 23 15.93 -0.73 -1.44
C MET A 23 15.56 -2.20 -1.24
N PRO A 24 14.91 -2.53 -0.12
CA PRO A 24 14.44 -3.89 0.11
C PRO A 24 13.37 -4.31 -0.91
N VAL A 25 13.46 -5.56 -1.37
CA VAL A 25 12.53 -6.12 -2.37
C VAL A 25 11.08 -6.14 -1.86
N HIS A 26 10.87 -6.36 -0.55
CA HIS A 26 9.53 -6.40 0.06
C HIS A 26 8.77 -5.06 -0.06
N ILE A 27 9.44 -3.95 -0.38
CA ILE A 27 8.78 -2.67 -0.66
C ILE A 27 7.92 -2.76 -1.93
N LEU A 28 8.28 -3.62 -2.88
CA LEU A 28 7.45 -3.89 -4.06
C LEU A 28 6.13 -4.56 -3.66
N ASP A 29 6.19 -5.60 -2.82
CA ASP A 29 4.99 -6.28 -2.31
C ASP A 29 4.12 -5.29 -1.53
N TRP A 30 4.73 -4.48 -0.67
CA TRP A 30 4.02 -3.47 0.12
C TRP A 30 3.35 -2.40 -0.75
N LYS A 31 3.99 -2.01 -1.85
CA LYS A 31 3.38 -1.10 -2.84
C LYS A 31 2.11 -1.72 -3.40
N VAL A 32 2.17 -2.98 -3.83
CA VAL A 32 1.03 -3.70 -4.41
C VAL A 32 -0.11 -3.85 -3.39
N TYR A 33 0.20 -4.19 -2.13
CA TYR A 33 -0.80 -4.28 -1.07
C TYR A 33 -1.47 -2.93 -0.80
N TYR A 34 -0.67 -1.87 -0.75
CA TYR A 34 -1.19 -0.51 -0.54
C TYR A 34 -2.07 -0.04 -1.69
N GLU A 35 -1.72 -0.35 -2.95
CA GLU A 35 -2.56 -0.05 -4.11
C GLU A 35 -3.91 -0.76 -4.07
N ALA A 36 -3.94 -2.01 -3.61
CA ALA A 36 -5.21 -2.72 -3.41
C ALA A 36 -6.06 -2.10 -2.30
N TYR A 37 -5.43 -1.69 -1.18
CA TYR A 37 -6.12 -0.93 -0.14
C TYR A 37 -6.69 0.39 -0.68
N LEU A 38 -5.95 1.14 -1.50
CA LEU A 38 -6.44 2.37 -2.11
C LEU A 38 -7.65 2.13 -3.02
N LYS A 39 -7.63 1.05 -3.82
CA LYS A 39 -8.75 0.66 -4.68
C LYS A 39 -9.99 0.32 -3.87
N GLU A 40 -9.83 -0.42 -2.77
CA GLU A 40 -10.95 -0.73 -1.89
C GLU A 40 -11.46 0.52 -1.16
N MET A 41 -10.57 1.42 -0.75
CA MET A 41 -10.96 2.72 -0.18
C MET A 41 -11.76 3.57 -1.17
N GLU A 42 -11.41 3.56 -2.46
CA GLU A 42 -12.18 4.24 -3.51
C GLU A 42 -13.58 3.62 -3.66
N TYR A 43 -13.68 2.29 -3.67
CA TYR A 43 -14.96 1.58 -3.66
C TYR A 43 -15.81 1.98 -2.43
N GLN A 44 -15.21 1.98 -1.24
CA GLN A 44 -15.88 2.35 0.00
C GLN A 44 -16.39 3.80 -0.03
N GLN A 45 -15.59 4.74 -0.57
CA GLN A 45 -15.97 6.14 -0.73
C GLN A 45 -17.14 6.33 -1.71
N LYS A 46 -17.16 5.55 -2.79
CA LYS A 46 -18.21 5.63 -3.82
C LYS A 46 -19.54 5.08 -3.33
N HIS A 47 -19.53 4.01 -2.54
CA HIS A 47 -20.73 3.26 -2.17
C HIS A 47 -21.24 3.53 -0.75
N PHE A 48 -20.43 4.11 0.15
CA PHE A 48 -20.81 4.34 1.54
C PHE A 48 -20.58 5.79 1.98
N LYS A 49 -21.49 6.32 2.80
CA LYS A 49 -21.39 7.70 3.36
C LYS A 49 -20.19 7.90 4.29
N LYS A 50 -19.66 6.82 4.88
CA LYS A 50 -18.48 6.84 5.75
C LYS A 50 -17.54 5.70 5.34
N PRO A 51 -16.37 6.01 4.74
CA PRO A 51 -15.39 5.00 4.35
C PRO A 51 -14.86 4.25 5.58
N ARG A 52 -14.85 2.92 5.52
CA ARG A 52 -14.39 2.07 6.63
C ARG A 52 -12.96 1.62 6.36
N LYS A 53 -11.98 2.39 6.83
CA LYS A 53 -10.55 2.09 6.66
C LYS A 53 -10.16 0.68 7.12
N THR A 54 -10.65 0.25 8.28
CA THR A 54 -10.40 -1.09 8.82
C THR A 54 -10.93 -2.19 7.91
N HIS A 55 -12.12 -1.99 7.34
CA HIS A 55 -12.70 -2.97 6.42
C HIS A 55 -11.92 -3.04 5.11
N ALA A 56 -11.54 -1.89 4.55
CA ALA A 56 -10.71 -1.85 3.35
C ALA A 56 -9.34 -2.52 3.56
N ALA A 57 -8.72 -2.31 4.73
CA ALA A 57 -7.50 -3.00 5.12
C ALA A 57 -7.71 -4.52 5.25
N GLY A 58 -8.83 -4.96 5.84
CA GLY A 58 -9.21 -6.37 5.93
C GLY A 58 -9.35 -7.04 4.56
N CYS A 59 -10.11 -6.43 3.65
CA CYS A 59 -10.28 -6.94 2.28
C CYS A 59 -8.95 -7.04 1.52
N ALA A 60 -8.11 -6.01 1.62
CA ALA A 60 -6.79 -6.02 0.98
C ALA A 60 -5.86 -7.09 1.58
N ALA A 61 -5.92 -7.31 2.89
CA ALA A 61 -5.16 -8.35 3.56
C ALA A 61 -5.58 -9.76 3.10
N GLU A 62 -6.90 -10.00 3.04
CA GLU A 62 -7.49 -11.25 2.56
C GLU A 62 -7.10 -11.55 1.11
N GLN A 63 -7.15 -10.53 0.23
CA GLN A 63 -6.81 -10.66 -1.20
C GLN A 63 -5.39 -11.24 -1.42
N TYR A 64 -4.43 -10.89 -0.57
CA TYR A 64 -3.04 -11.33 -0.70
C TYR A 64 -2.62 -12.39 0.31
N GLY A 65 -3.56 -12.91 1.12
CA GLY A 65 -3.27 -13.93 2.13
C GLY A 65 -2.29 -13.46 3.22
N ILE A 66 -2.29 -12.15 3.54
CA ILE A 66 -1.47 -11.57 4.62
C ILE A 66 -2.34 -11.25 5.84
N THR A 67 -1.71 -11.03 6.99
CA THR A 67 -2.45 -10.62 8.20
C THR A 67 -2.90 -9.17 8.11
N GLU A 68 -4.04 -8.84 8.73
CA GLU A 68 -4.48 -7.43 8.87
C GLU A 68 -3.40 -6.56 9.53
N ARG A 69 -2.68 -7.10 10.52
CA ARG A 69 -1.55 -6.41 11.17
C ARG A 69 -0.48 -6.02 10.14
N THR A 70 -0.12 -6.94 9.24
CA THR A 70 0.81 -6.64 8.15
C THR A 70 0.26 -5.51 7.28
N MET A 71 -1.02 -5.56 6.91
CA MET A 71 -1.65 -4.52 6.10
C MET A 71 -1.65 -3.16 6.81
N PHE A 72 -1.95 -3.09 8.11
CA PHE A 72 -1.86 -1.85 8.88
C PHE A 72 -0.44 -1.30 8.95
N ASN A 73 0.57 -2.17 9.10
CA ASN A 73 1.97 -1.75 9.05
C ASN A 73 2.34 -1.18 7.68
N VAL A 74 1.85 -1.79 6.59
CA VAL A 74 2.04 -1.29 5.23
C VAL A 74 1.38 0.08 5.06
N ILE A 75 0.14 0.25 5.51
CA ILE A 75 -0.58 1.55 5.46
C ILE A 75 0.21 2.62 6.22
N ALA A 76 0.59 2.34 7.47
CA ALA A 76 1.37 3.27 8.29
C ALA A 76 2.70 3.65 7.61
N PHE A 77 3.41 2.65 7.07
CA PHE A 77 4.64 2.88 6.33
C PHE A 77 4.41 3.77 5.10
N MET A 78 3.39 3.49 4.29
CA MET A 78 3.13 4.21 3.05
C MET A 78 2.62 5.63 3.27
N GLU A 79 1.78 5.84 4.28
CA GLU A 79 1.24 7.15 4.66
C GLU A 79 2.29 8.05 5.34
N GLY A 80 3.33 7.45 5.95
CA GLY A 80 4.42 8.19 6.58
C GLY A 80 4.05 8.79 7.95
N ASN A 81 3.04 8.20 8.62
CA ASN A 81 2.71 8.49 10.01
C ASN A 81 3.68 7.82 10.99
#